data_AF-A0A5N6KVI2-F1
#
_entry.id   AF-A0A5N6KVI2-F1
#
_cell.length_a   1.000
_cell.length_b   1.000
_cell.length_c   1.000
_cell.angle_alpha   90.00
_cell.angle_beta   90.00
_cell.angle_gamma   90.00
#
_symmetry.space_group_name_H-M   'P 1'
#
loop_
_entity.id
_entity.type
_entity.pdbx_description
1 polymer ?
#
loop_
_entity_poly.entity_id
_entity_poly.type
_entity_poly.pdbx_seq_one_letter_code
_entity_poly.pdbx_strand_id
1 'polypeptide(L)'
;MEFYQGEIFSLYNAKKKPLREVIEILKRKHGIVVTPKVLNTQLSKWHYGKNYKRNEVREITEKISSLNVDGQKYALALRQRPVDIEKIARHYKRAFLQDFHAGFLFDSVRSADNTTRQNSEILSPQISLNCQEWKVHEKLLFDVDILVKGSFEADLYSFTGNNLLINSSPHHKVEVRAMHKLIGQLSNGRVAADKGDFDQAGRYWRQAFLQVEILVKGQYHDIIPNIIQQINDLTRDGRPELAILLNEHVATCSRQLAAPDGTSSSIYDGLRRIDLTSLVEMEELIVRRYVEHFHFYLGRYCYSSFTMIMNAARRRLFRYSWVTFDDCMPTVEELDGEFGPCDRRSLDVISLKMEVLGTRGLNDEMKVQAAMMIQRAEMIQNDNWMRFYYLTRAWFYLGQAQYATGERPLATESLSKALVTEADFRKVDDHDIFNPERLIITGLLEELETQTKL
;
A
#
# COMPACT_ATOMS: atom_id res chain seq x y z
N MET A 1 14.33 9.67 -17.86
CA MET A 1 13.66 8.41 -18.26
C MET A 1 13.17 7.61 -17.05
N GLU A 2 13.92 7.50 -15.95
CA GLU A 2 13.48 6.80 -14.73
C GLU A 2 12.13 7.36 -14.19
N PHE A 3 11.97 8.69 -14.22
CA PHE A 3 10.71 9.42 -14.06
C PHE A 3 9.57 9.01 -15.02
N TYR A 4 9.74 8.10 -15.96
CA TYR A 4 8.64 7.71 -16.85
C TYR A 4 8.52 6.20 -16.94
N GLN A 5 9.13 5.47 -16.00
CA GLN A 5 9.10 4.01 -15.96
C GLN A 5 7.67 3.47 -15.95
N GLY A 6 6.78 4.04 -15.12
CA GLY A 6 5.35 3.67 -15.08
C GLY A 6 4.60 3.89 -16.40
N GLU A 7 4.78 5.05 -17.03
CA GLU A 7 4.15 5.31 -18.34
C GLU A 7 4.71 4.40 -19.43
N ILE A 8 6.03 4.20 -19.45
CA ILE A 8 6.70 3.30 -20.39
C ILE A 8 6.18 1.87 -20.20
N PHE A 9 6.01 1.41 -18.96
CA PHE A 9 5.40 0.12 -18.67
C PHE A 9 3.98 0.04 -19.23
N SER A 10 3.11 1.00 -18.93
CA SER A 10 1.72 1.03 -19.42
C SER A 10 1.67 0.98 -20.95
N LEU A 11 2.46 1.82 -21.64
CA LEU A 11 2.46 1.89 -23.10
C LEU A 11 3.05 0.61 -23.74
N TYR A 12 4.20 0.16 -23.27
CA TYR A 12 4.95 -0.93 -23.90
C TYR A 12 4.43 -2.31 -23.49
N ASN A 13 4.18 -2.54 -22.20
CA ASN A 13 3.79 -3.84 -21.66
C ASN A 13 2.27 -4.01 -21.57
N ALA A 14 1.53 -3.07 -20.99
CA ALA A 14 0.08 -3.25 -20.80
C ALA A 14 -0.68 -3.07 -22.12
N LYS A 15 -0.50 -1.90 -22.77
CA LYS A 15 -1.12 -1.52 -24.06
C LYS A 15 -0.46 -2.14 -25.30
N LYS A 16 0.62 -2.90 -25.10
CA LYS A 16 1.39 -3.62 -26.15
C LYS A 16 1.90 -2.75 -27.32
N LYS A 17 2.02 -1.43 -27.18
CA LYS A 17 2.44 -0.54 -28.27
C LYS A 17 3.85 -0.87 -28.81
N PRO A 18 4.10 -0.74 -30.12
CA PRO A 18 5.44 -0.94 -30.67
C PRO A 18 6.42 0.10 -30.14
N LEU A 19 7.71 -0.26 -30.08
CA LEU A 19 8.76 0.59 -29.49
C LEU A 19 8.82 1.98 -30.14
N ARG A 20 8.66 2.05 -31.47
CA ARG A 20 8.65 3.31 -32.22
C ARG A 20 7.55 4.25 -31.74
N GLU A 21 6.34 3.73 -31.51
CA GLU A 21 5.21 4.54 -31.03
C GLU A 21 5.45 5.03 -29.61
N VAL A 22 6.02 4.20 -28.73
CA VAL A 22 6.39 4.62 -27.37
C VAL A 22 7.38 5.80 -27.42
N ILE A 23 8.39 5.75 -28.28
CA ILE A 23 9.37 6.84 -28.46
C ILE A 23 8.68 8.11 -28.96
N GLU A 24 7.78 7.99 -29.94
CA GLU A 24 7.04 9.13 -30.48
C GLU A 24 6.14 9.77 -29.41
N ILE A 25 5.52 8.98 -28.53
CA ILE A 25 4.72 9.49 -27.40
C ILE A 25 5.61 10.20 -26.39
N LEU A 26 6.75 9.62 -25.99
CA LEU A 26 7.69 10.24 -25.05
C LEU A 26 8.23 11.57 -25.59
N LYS A 27 8.55 11.64 -26.89
CA LYS A 27 8.99 12.87 -27.54
C LYS A 27 7.89 13.91 -27.57
N ARG A 28 6.66 13.52 -27.95
CA ARG A 28 5.54 14.44 -28.15
C ARG A 28 5.00 15.00 -26.83
N LYS A 29 4.83 14.15 -25.82
CA LYS A 29 4.22 14.53 -24.53
C LYS A 29 5.22 15.15 -23.57
N HIS A 30 6.45 14.64 -23.54
CA HIS A 30 7.44 14.97 -22.51
C HIS A 30 8.72 15.62 -23.06
N GLY A 31 8.80 15.82 -24.38
CA GLY A 31 10.01 16.37 -25.01
C GLY A 31 11.22 15.42 -24.97
N ILE A 32 11.03 14.16 -24.58
CA ILE A 32 12.14 13.22 -24.39
C ILE A 32 12.52 12.60 -25.73
N VAL A 33 13.67 13.01 -26.27
CA VAL A 33 14.24 12.42 -27.48
C VAL A 33 15.14 11.25 -27.10
N VAL A 34 14.68 10.02 -27.38
CA VAL A 34 15.44 8.79 -27.10
C VAL A 34 15.56 7.93 -28.35
N THR A 35 16.73 7.31 -28.53
CA THR A 35 16.93 6.35 -29.61
C THR A 35 16.35 4.98 -29.24
N PRO A 36 15.96 4.14 -30.22
CA PRO A 36 15.50 2.77 -29.96
C PRO A 36 16.49 1.94 -29.14
N LYS A 37 17.80 2.13 -29.36
CA LYS A 37 18.85 1.45 -28.60
C LYS A 37 18.80 1.84 -27.12
N VAL A 38 18.72 3.13 -26.83
CA VAL A 38 18.66 3.66 -25.45
C VAL A 38 17.41 3.15 -24.72
N LEU A 39 16.24 3.17 -25.38
CA LEU A 39 15.00 2.68 -24.77
C LEU A 39 15.05 1.15 -24.55
N ASN A 40 15.56 0.37 -25.50
CA ASN A 40 15.75 -1.07 -25.31
C ASN A 40 16.70 -1.42 -24.16
N THR A 41 17.77 -0.64 -23.97
CA THR A 41 18.67 -0.80 -22.83
C THR A 41 17.94 -0.56 -21.51
N GLN A 42 17.09 0.48 -21.42
CA GLN A 42 16.30 0.71 -20.21
C GLN A 42 15.24 -0.36 -19.97
N LEU A 43 14.51 -0.78 -21.02
CA LEU A 43 13.57 -1.89 -20.91
C LEU A 43 14.27 -3.17 -20.42
N SER A 44 15.50 -3.42 -20.86
CA SER A 44 16.28 -4.56 -20.38
C SER A 44 16.68 -4.41 -18.91
N LYS A 45 17.11 -3.20 -18.50
CA LYS A 45 17.47 -2.84 -17.12
C LYS A 45 16.29 -3.03 -16.16
N TRP A 46 15.09 -2.58 -16.54
CA TRP A 46 13.86 -2.75 -15.75
C TRP A 46 13.21 -4.13 -15.93
N HIS A 47 13.83 -5.03 -16.70
CA HIS A 47 13.30 -6.35 -17.03
C HIS A 47 11.93 -6.32 -17.75
N TYR A 48 11.66 -5.26 -18.52
CA TYR A 48 10.49 -5.04 -19.38
C TYR A 48 10.59 -5.79 -20.71
N GLY A 49 10.47 -7.14 -20.67
CA GLY A 49 10.41 -7.97 -21.88
C GLY A 49 8.97 -8.30 -22.33
N LYS A 50 8.65 -8.21 -23.62
CA LYS A 50 7.36 -8.69 -24.15
C LYS A 50 7.28 -10.22 -24.29
N ASN A 51 8.43 -10.86 -24.48
CA ASN A 51 8.54 -12.28 -24.81
C ASN A 51 9.36 -13.01 -23.75
N TYR A 52 8.99 -14.25 -23.47
CA TYR A 52 9.79 -15.16 -22.67
C TYR A 52 10.99 -15.63 -23.49
N LYS A 53 12.17 -15.71 -22.89
CA LYS A 53 13.36 -16.28 -23.54
C LYS A 53 13.26 -17.81 -23.60
N ARG A 54 14.00 -18.47 -24.49
CA ARG A 54 14.00 -19.95 -24.62
C ARG A 54 14.37 -20.65 -23.30
N ASN A 55 15.41 -20.16 -22.62
CA ASN A 55 15.84 -20.72 -21.33
C ASN A 55 14.80 -20.53 -20.22
N GLU A 56 14.10 -19.40 -20.23
CA GLU A 56 13.01 -19.07 -19.31
C GLU A 56 11.80 -19.98 -19.51
N VAL A 57 11.42 -20.21 -20.77
CA VAL A 57 10.38 -21.18 -21.15
C VAL A 57 10.76 -22.59 -20.68
N ARG A 58 12.04 -22.97 -20.81
CA ARG A 58 12.54 -24.28 -20.36
C ARG A 58 12.42 -24.43 -18.85
N GLU A 59 12.95 -23.47 -18.08
CA GLU A 59 12.90 -23.45 -16.61
C GLU A 59 11.45 -23.53 -16.10
N ILE A 60 10.55 -22.79 -16.74
CA ILE A 60 9.14 -22.82 -16.37
C ILE A 60 8.50 -24.16 -16.73
N THR A 61 8.80 -24.73 -17.89
CA THR A 61 8.26 -26.04 -18.28
C THR A 61 8.76 -27.15 -17.35
N GLU A 62 10.03 -27.10 -16.94
CA GLU A 62 10.62 -27.98 -15.91
C GLU A 62 9.86 -27.82 -14.57
N LYS A 63 9.62 -26.58 -14.12
CA LYS A 63 8.82 -26.29 -12.93
C LYS A 63 7.36 -26.77 -13.03
N ILE A 64 6.70 -26.60 -14.19
CA ILE A 64 5.35 -27.14 -14.43
C ILE A 64 5.37 -28.66 -14.30
N SER A 65 6.37 -29.32 -14.90
CA SER A 65 6.47 -30.78 -14.89
C SER A 65 6.69 -31.34 -13.48
N SER A 66 7.44 -30.65 -12.62
CA SER A 66 7.61 -31.05 -11.21
C SER A 66 6.36 -30.83 -10.37
N LEU A 67 5.55 -29.81 -10.69
CA LEU A 67 4.33 -29.48 -9.93
C LEU A 67 3.10 -30.30 -10.36
N ASN A 68 3.07 -30.77 -11.61
CA ASN A 68 2.00 -31.66 -12.12
C ASN A 68 1.98 -33.04 -11.46
N VAL A 69 3.00 -33.41 -10.68
CA VAL A 69 2.99 -34.64 -9.87
C VAL A 69 1.97 -34.54 -8.70
N ASP A 70 1.63 -33.32 -8.26
CA ASP A 70 0.79 -33.09 -7.07
C ASP A 70 -0.62 -32.54 -7.38
N GLY A 71 -1.03 -32.46 -8.65
CA GLY A 71 -2.41 -32.11 -9.06
C GLY A 71 -2.88 -30.68 -8.73
N GLN A 72 -1.99 -29.78 -8.29
CA GLN A 72 -2.33 -28.41 -7.91
C GLN A 72 -2.12 -27.42 -9.08
N LYS A 73 -3.12 -26.56 -9.32
CA LYS A 73 -3.03 -25.46 -10.29
C LYS A 73 -2.23 -24.31 -9.68
N TYR A 74 -0.92 -24.28 -9.93
CA TYR A 74 -0.07 -23.14 -9.52
C TYR A 74 0.03 -22.11 -10.65
N ALA A 75 -0.17 -20.82 -10.34
CA ALA A 75 0.28 -19.77 -11.25
C ALA A 75 1.79 -19.57 -11.02
N LEU A 76 2.59 -19.94 -12.00
CA LEU A 76 4.04 -19.73 -11.94
C LEU A 76 4.37 -18.27 -12.16
N ALA A 77 5.39 -17.77 -11.47
CA ALA A 77 5.94 -16.44 -11.70
C ALA A 77 7.40 -16.54 -12.15
N LEU A 78 7.77 -15.75 -13.16
CA LEU A 78 9.14 -15.64 -13.63
C LEU A 78 9.55 -14.16 -13.70
N ARG A 79 10.65 -13.82 -13.03
CA ARG A 79 11.11 -12.42 -12.86
C ARG A 79 9.99 -11.49 -12.41
N GLN A 80 9.29 -11.90 -11.34
CA GLN A 80 8.17 -11.17 -10.74
C GLN A 80 6.93 -11.01 -11.61
N ARG A 81 6.86 -11.64 -12.79
CA ARG A 81 5.64 -11.65 -13.63
C ARG A 81 4.86 -12.94 -13.53
N PRO A 82 3.52 -12.89 -13.55
CA PRO A 82 2.72 -14.09 -13.76
C PRO A 82 3.05 -14.67 -15.15
N VAL A 83 3.18 -15.98 -15.20
CA VAL A 83 3.43 -16.72 -16.43
C VAL A 83 2.10 -16.95 -17.14
N ASP A 84 1.98 -16.45 -18.35
CA ASP A 84 0.94 -16.88 -19.29
C ASP A 84 1.30 -18.29 -19.81
N ILE A 85 0.68 -19.30 -19.19
CA ILE A 85 0.93 -20.72 -19.49
C ILE A 85 0.62 -21.03 -20.95
N GLU A 86 -0.38 -20.40 -21.56
CA GLU A 86 -0.73 -20.62 -22.96
C GLU A 86 0.34 -20.04 -23.90
N LYS A 87 0.91 -18.89 -23.55
CA LYS A 87 2.01 -18.29 -24.30
C LYS A 87 3.29 -19.10 -24.15
N ILE A 88 3.54 -19.68 -22.98
CA ILE A 88 4.64 -20.63 -22.76
C ILE A 88 4.43 -21.92 -23.54
N ALA A 89 3.24 -22.51 -23.50
CA ALA A 89 2.90 -23.69 -24.29
C ALA A 89 3.07 -23.42 -25.80
N ARG A 90 2.62 -22.25 -26.29
CA ARG A 90 2.82 -21.83 -27.68
C ARG A 90 4.28 -21.59 -28.04
N HIS A 91 5.08 -21.04 -27.12
CA HIS A 91 6.51 -20.83 -27.33
C HIS A 91 7.29 -22.14 -27.25
N TYR A 92 6.92 -23.03 -26.32
CA TYR A 92 7.50 -24.35 -26.16
C TYR A 92 7.27 -25.18 -27.42
N LYS A 93 6.01 -25.24 -27.89
CA LYS A 93 5.67 -25.84 -29.19
C LYS A 93 6.53 -25.25 -30.31
N ARG A 94 6.61 -23.92 -30.45
CA ARG A 94 7.39 -23.30 -31.54
C ARG A 94 8.92 -23.48 -31.45
N ALA A 95 9.49 -23.50 -30.24
CA ALA A 95 10.95 -23.47 -30.04
C ALA A 95 11.58 -24.84 -29.74
N PHE A 96 10.78 -25.85 -29.38
CA PHE A 96 11.27 -27.19 -29.01
C PHE A 96 10.65 -28.33 -29.85
N LEU A 97 9.69 -28.06 -30.74
CA LEU A 97 9.23 -29.05 -31.74
C LEU A 97 10.28 -29.41 -32.82
N GLN A 98 11.48 -28.82 -32.80
CA GLN A 98 12.59 -29.28 -33.65
C GLN A 98 13.52 -30.27 -32.97
N ASP A 99 13.49 -30.43 -31.63
CA ASP A 99 14.51 -31.21 -30.90
C ASP A 99 13.99 -32.40 -30.08
N PHE A 100 12.70 -32.55 -29.74
CA PHE A 100 12.26 -33.77 -29.02
C PHE A 100 10.73 -34.04 -29.14
N HIS A 101 10.35 -35.32 -29.25
CA HIS A 101 8.96 -35.82 -29.29
C HIS A 101 8.13 -35.32 -28.10
N ALA A 102 7.18 -34.41 -28.33
CA ALA A 102 6.27 -33.90 -27.32
C ALA A 102 4.83 -34.37 -27.61
N GLY A 103 4.38 -35.40 -26.90
CA GLY A 103 3.00 -35.90 -26.93
C GLY A 103 2.32 -36.01 -25.56
N PHE A 104 2.95 -35.64 -24.44
CA PHE A 104 2.43 -36.02 -23.11
C PHE A 104 2.28 -34.92 -22.04
N LEU A 105 2.78 -33.68 -22.26
CA LEU A 105 2.85 -32.68 -21.17
C LEU A 105 1.68 -31.68 -21.09
N PHE A 106 0.81 -31.57 -22.10
CA PHE A 106 -0.27 -30.56 -22.11
C PHE A 106 -1.69 -31.11 -22.34
N ASP A 107 -1.85 -32.38 -22.71
CA ASP A 107 -3.18 -32.96 -22.91
C ASP A 107 -3.87 -33.34 -21.59
N SER A 108 -3.12 -33.49 -20.50
CA SER A 108 -3.66 -33.78 -19.16
C SER A 108 -4.46 -32.61 -18.54
N VAL A 109 -4.35 -31.39 -19.05
CA VAL A 109 -5.14 -30.24 -18.54
C VAL A 109 -6.59 -30.28 -19.06
N ARG A 110 -6.88 -31.09 -20.09
CA ARG A 110 -8.22 -31.23 -20.67
C ARG A 110 -8.94 -32.53 -20.29
N SER A 111 -8.30 -33.43 -19.57
CA SER A 111 -8.85 -34.77 -19.29
C SER A 111 -8.65 -35.16 -17.82
N ALA A 112 -9.11 -34.30 -16.92
CA ALA A 112 -9.27 -34.62 -15.51
C ALA A 112 -10.76 -34.69 -15.17
N ASP A 113 -11.47 -35.56 -15.88
CA ASP A 113 -12.71 -36.19 -15.40
C ASP A 113 -12.57 -37.68 -15.70
N ASN A 114 -12.71 -38.49 -14.65
CA ASN A 114 -12.54 -39.94 -14.59
C ASN A 114 -11.09 -40.45 -14.58
N THR A 115 -10.61 -40.94 -13.42
CA THR A 115 -10.59 -42.39 -13.12
C THR A 115 -9.93 -42.65 -11.75
N THR A 116 -10.70 -43.34 -10.90
CA THR A 116 -10.42 -44.35 -9.86
C THR A 116 -9.03 -44.50 -9.21
N ARG A 117 -9.08 -44.46 -7.87
CA ARG A 117 -8.09 -44.86 -6.85
C ARG A 117 -7.39 -46.21 -7.11
N GLN A 118 -6.11 -46.29 -6.74
CA GLN A 118 -5.57 -47.44 -6.01
C GLN A 118 -4.44 -47.03 -5.06
N ASN A 119 -4.54 -47.54 -3.82
CA ASN A 119 -3.68 -47.28 -2.67
C ASN A 119 -2.33 -47.99 -2.77
N SER A 120 -1.31 -47.41 -2.15
CA SER A 120 -0.22 -48.14 -1.50
C SER A 120 0.33 -47.27 -0.37
N GLU A 121 0.01 -47.65 0.87
CA GLU A 121 0.48 -46.99 2.09
C GLU A 121 1.90 -47.42 2.41
N ILE A 122 2.83 -46.46 2.45
CA ILE A 122 4.10 -46.57 3.16
C ILE A 122 4.03 -45.52 4.27
N LEU A 123 3.86 -45.99 5.51
CA LEU A 123 3.81 -45.15 6.71
C LEU A 123 5.21 -44.66 7.05
N SER A 124 5.56 -43.49 6.54
CA SER A 124 6.64 -42.67 7.07
C SER A 124 6.15 -41.91 8.31
N PRO A 125 7.00 -41.62 9.32
CA PRO A 125 6.59 -40.90 10.51
C PRO A 125 6.13 -39.49 10.10
N GLN A 126 4.82 -39.23 10.16
CA GLN A 126 4.28 -37.90 9.92
C GLN A 126 4.60 -37.02 11.12
N ILE A 127 5.68 -36.25 11.02
CA ILE A 127 5.76 -34.96 11.69
C ILE A 127 4.64 -34.14 11.07
N SER A 128 3.48 -34.11 11.72
CA SER A 128 2.34 -33.29 11.29
C SER A 128 2.63 -31.83 11.64
N LEU A 129 3.55 -31.21 10.89
CA LEU A 129 3.57 -29.76 10.75
C LEU A 129 2.17 -29.36 10.24
N ASN A 130 1.52 -28.41 10.90
CA ASN A 130 0.19 -27.87 10.57
C ASN A 130 0.18 -27.21 9.17
N CYS A 131 0.35 -28.00 8.12
CA CYS A 131 0.55 -27.57 6.73
C CYS A 131 -0.64 -26.77 6.18
N GLN A 132 -1.81 -26.84 6.84
CA GLN A 132 -2.99 -26.08 6.44
C GLN A 132 -2.91 -24.58 6.79
N GLU A 133 -2.33 -24.21 7.93
CA GLU A 133 -2.22 -22.80 8.34
C GLU A 133 -1.23 -22.05 7.46
N TRP A 134 -0.06 -22.65 7.20
CA TRP A 134 0.94 -22.12 6.28
C TRP A 134 0.31 -21.83 4.92
N LYS A 135 -0.43 -22.80 4.37
CA LYS A 135 -1.14 -22.66 3.07
C LYS A 135 -2.06 -21.43 3.00
N VAL A 136 -2.65 -20.99 4.11
CA VAL A 136 -3.47 -19.77 4.13
C VAL A 136 -2.61 -18.52 3.95
N HIS A 137 -1.47 -18.45 4.66
CA HIS A 137 -0.53 -17.33 4.59
C HIS A 137 0.10 -17.23 3.20
N GLU A 138 0.61 -18.34 2.65
CA GLU A 138 1.18 -18.31 1.30
C GLU A 138 0.13 -17.96 0.24
N LYS A 139 -1.08 -18.54 0.35
CA LYS A 139 -2.18 -18.24 -0.57
C LYS A 139 -2.56 -16.76 -0.52
N LEU A 140 -2.65 -16.17 0.66
CA LEU A 140 -2.98 -14.75 0.80
C LEU A 140 -1.93 -13.86 0.11
N LEU A 141 -0.64 -14.13 0.34
CA LEU A 141 0.44 -13.39 -0.32
C LEU A 141 0.42 -13.55 -1.84
N PHE A 142 0.09 -14.77 -2.30
CA PHE A 142 -0.06 -15.06 -3.72
C PHE A 142 -1.24 -14.31 -4.34
N ASP A 143 -2.39 -14.26 -3.67
CA ASP A 143 -3.56 -13.53 -4.16
C ASP A 143 -3.30 -12.01 -4.19
N VAL A 144 -2.58 -11.47 -3.20
CA VAL A 144 -2.10 -10.08 -3.22
C VAL A 144 -1.18 -9.82 -4.42
N ASP A 145 -0.23 -10.72 -4.68
CA ASP A 145 0.67 -10.64 -5.84
C ASP A 145 -0.11 -10.63 -7.15
N ILE A 146 -1.12 -11.51 -7.28
CA ILE A 146 -2.00 -11.56 -8.46
C ILE A 146 -2.75 -10.25 -8.62
N LEU A 147 -3.35 -9.73 -7.54
CA LEU A 147 -4.12 -8.50 -7.59
C LEU A 147 -3.26 -7.35 -8.09
N VAL A 148 -2.10 -7.10 -7.47
CA VAL A 148 -1.26 -5.93 -7.79
C VAL A 148 -0.67 -6.07 -9.20
N LYS A 149 -0.07 -7.23 -9.53
CA LYS A 149 0.51 -7.46 -10.86
C LYS A 149 -0.55 -7.41 -11.94
N GLY A 150 -1.66 -8.12 -11.75
CA GLY A 150 -2.78 -8.16 -12.68
C GLY A 150 -3.35 -6.78 -12.93
N SER A 151 -3.44 -5.94 -11.90
CA SER A 151 -3.94 -4.57 -12.04
C SER A 151 -3.04 -3.69 -12.89
N PHE A 152 -1.71 -3.78 -12.74
CA PHE A 152 -0.78 -3.05 -13.61
C PHE A 152 -0.76 -3.62 -15.04
N GLU A 153 -0.70 -4.94 -15.19
CA GLU A 153 -0.61 -5.59 -16.49
C GLU A 153 -1.87 -5.43 -17.34
N ALA A 154 -3.04 -5.31 -16.70
CA ALA A 154 -4.31 -4.99 -17.33
C ALA A 154 -4.55 -3.48 -17.52
N ASP A 155 -3.59 -2.62 -17.13
CA ASP A 155 -3.70 -1.15 -17.14
C ASP A 155 -4.85 -0.58 -16.29
N LEU A 156 -5.34 -1.36 -15.30
CA LEU A 156 -6.30 -0.87 -14.30
C LEU A 156 -5.62 0.12 -13.36
N TYR A 157 -4.37 -0.17 -12.98
CA TYR A 157 -3.51 0.74 -12.24
C TYR A 157 -2.67 1.52 -13.23
N SER A 158 -3.20 2.66 -13.64
CA SER A 158 -2.64 3.49 -14.70
C SER A 158 -1.85 4.67 -14.15
N PHE A 159 -0.72 4.94 -14.80
CA PHE A 159 0.15 6.06 -14.46
C PHE A 159 -0.49 7.40 -14.87
N THR A 160 -0.50 8.35 -13.94
CA THR A 160 -1.09 9.70 -14.10
C THR A 160 -0.04 10.81 -14.09
N GLY A 161 1.24 10.47 -13.90
CA GLY A 161 2.33 11.43 -13.74
C GLY A 161 3.20 11.07 -12.52
N ASN A 162 4.39 11.66 -12.44
CA ASN A 162 5.33 11.32 -11.37
C ASN A 162 4.95 11.83 -10.00
N ASN A 163 4.29 12.98 -9.96
CA ASN A 163 3.98 13.69 -8.73
C ASN A 163 2.53 13.46 -8.30
N LEU A 164 1.83 12.54 -8.96
CA LEU A 164 0.45 12.22 -8.71
C LEU A 164 0.32 10.76 -8.29
N LEU A 165 -0.72 10.49 -7.51
CA LEU A 165 -1.13 9.11 -7.24
C LEU A 165 -1.66 8.47 -8.52
N ILE A 166 -1.34 7.19 -8.70
CA ILE A 166 -1.87 6.41 -9.82
C ILE A 166 -3.39 6.42 -9.83
N ASN A 167 -3.96 6.36 -11.03
CA ASN A 167 -5.38 6.10 -11.17
C ASN A 167 -5.61 4.58 -11.12
N SER A 168 -6.20 4.12 -10.03
CA SER A 168 -6.42 2.71 -9.71
C SER A 168 -7.90 2.33 -9.65
N SER A 169 -8.81 3.30 -9.75
CA SER A 169 -10.24 3.07 -9.76
C SER A 169 -10.97 4.20 -10.48
N PRO A 170 -11.99 3.92 -11.31
CA PRO A 170 -12.89 4.95 -11.84
C PRO A 170 -13.66 5.68 -10.72
N HIS A 171 -13.78 5.07 -9.54
CA HIS A 171 -14.44 5.63 -8.35
C HIS A 171 -13.46 6.12 -7.29
N HIS A 172 -12.18 6.36 -7.65
CA HIS A 172 -11.10 6.75 -6.73
C HIS A 172 -11.52 7.81 -5.71
N LYS A 173 -12.17 8.90 -6.12
CA LYS A 173 -12.58 9.97 -5.19
C LYS A 173 -13.56 9.49 -4.11
N VAL A 174 -14.49 8.61 -4.47
CA VAL A 174 -15.48 8.04 -3.54
C VAL A 174 -14.79 7.07 -2.59
N GLU A 175 -13.92 6.21 -3.12
CA GLU A 175 -13.19 5.20 -2.35
C GLU A 175 -12.19 5.84 -1.37
N VAL A 176 -11.43 6.86 -1.79
CA VAL A 176 -10.54 7.63 -0.91
C VAL A 176 -11.33 8.31 0.21
N ARG A 177 -12.48 8.92 -0.10
CA ARG A 177 -13.33 9.54 0.91
C ARG A 177 -13.89 8.51 1.89
N ALA A 178 -14.33 7.35 1.41
CA ALA A 178 -14.79 6.26 2.26
C ALA A 178 -13.66 5.74 3.16
N MET A 179 -12.43 5.63 2.64
CA MET A 179 -11.26 5.24 3.41
C MET A 179 -10.92 6.24 4.51
N HIS A 180 -10.85 7.54 4.18
CA HIS A 180 -10.61 8.58 5.17
C HIS A 180 -11.70 8.62 6.24
N LYS A 181 -12.97 8.39 5.86
CA LYS A 181 -14.07 8.26 6.83
C LYS A 181 -13.89 7.02 7.71
N LEU A 182 -13.54 5.86 7.17
CA LEU A 182 -13.27 4.66 7.97
C LEU A 182 -12.19 4.95 9.03
N ILE A 183 -11.03 5.42 8.60
CA ILE A 183 -9.88 5.70 9.48
C ILE A 183 -10.24 6.78 10.52
N GLY A 184 -10.81 7.90 10.07
CA GLY A 184 -11.18 9.01 10.95
C GLY A 184 -12.22 8.60 12.00
N GLN A 185 -13.24 7.82 11.63
CA GLN A 185 -14.27 7.38 12.56
C GLN A 185 -13.76 6.31 13.53
N LEU A 186 -12.86 5.42 13.12
CA LEU A 186 -12.18 4.51 14.06
C LEU A 186 -11.35 5.27 15.08
N SER A 187 -10.57 6.27 14.62
CA SER A 187 -9.74 7.13 15.48
C SER A 187 -10.59 7.96 16.46
N ASN A 188 -11.65 8.61 15.98
CA ASN A 188 -12.57 9.37 16.82
C ASN A 188 -13.26 8.47 17.86
N GLY A 189 -13.66 7.26 17.46
CA GLY A 189 -14.24 6.29 18.37
C GLY A 189 -13.27 5.84 19.46
N ARG A 190 -11.98 5.67 19.12
CA ARG A 190 -10.92 5.41 20.11
C ARG A 190 -10.80 6.57 21.10
N VAL A 191 -10.64 7.80 20.62
CA VAL A 191 -10.52 9.00 21.48
C VAL A 191 -11.73 9.16 22.41
N ALA A 192 -12.95 8.92 21.92
CA ALA A 192 -14.15 8.98 22.74
C ALA A 192 -14.17 7.90 23.83
N ALA A 193 -13.80 6.66 23.48
CA ALA A 193 -13.74 5.56 24.43
C ALA A 193 -12.63 5.74 25.48
N ASP A 194 -11.49 6.32 25.11
CA ASP A 194 -10.40 6.63 26.05
C ASP A 194 -10.84 7.69 27.09
N LYS A 195 -11.80 8.56 26.73
CA LYS A 195 -12.47 9.50 27.63
C LYS A 195 -13.64 8.88 28.42
N GLY A 196 -13.95 7.60 28.21
CA GLY A 196 -15.08 6.92 28.85
C GLY A 196 -16.46 7.18 28.20
N ASP A 197 -16.54 7.88 27.08
CA ASP A 197 -17.79 8.11 26.33
C ASP A 197 -18.04 6.98 25.32
N PHE A 198 -18.46 5.82 25.85
CA PHE A 198 -18.70 4.61 25.05
C PHE A 198 -19.88 4.74 24.07
N ASP A 199 -20.87 5.57 24.39
CA ASP A 199 -22.00 5.83 23.50
C ASP A 199 -21.56 6.57 22.24
N GLN A 200 -20.74 7.62 22.41
CA GLN A 200 -20.16 8.34 21.29
C GLN A 200 -19.17 7.48 20.51
N ALA A 201 -18.35 6.67 21.20
CA ALA A 201 -17.45 5.72 20.56
C ALA A 201 -18.20 4.74 19.66
N GLY A 202 -19.28 4.13 20.16
CA GLY A 202 -20.12 3.22 19.40
C GLY A 202 -20.80 3.89 18.20
N ARG A 203 -21.19 5.17 18.30
CA ARG A 203 -21.70 5.94 17.15
C ARG A 203 -20.66 6.08 16.05
N TYR A 204 -19.43 6.45 16.41
CA TYR A 204 -18.34 6.60 15.45
C TYR A 204 -17.97 5.26 14.79
N TRP A 205 -17.80 4.18 15.57
CA TRP A 205 -17.47 2.87 15.00
C TRP A 205 -18.55 2.35 14.04
N ARG A 206 -19.85 2.54 14.34
CA ARG A 206 -20.93 2.20 13.40
C ARG A 206 -20.80 2.97 12.07
N GLN A 207 -20.48 4.27 12.13
CA GLN A 207 -20.26 5.06 10.91
C GLN A 207 -19.05 4.60 10.10
N ALA A 208 -17.99 4.13 10.78
CA ALA A 208 -16.83 3.52 10.16
C ALA A 208 -17.21 2.24 9.40
N PHE A 209 -17.97 1.34 10.03
CA PHE A 209 -18.37 0.06 9.43
C PHE A 209 -19.24 0.25 8.18
N LEU A 210 -20.08 1.30 8.12
CA LEU A 210 -20.84 1.64 6.91
C LEU A 210 -19.96 1.93 5.68
N GLN A 211 -18.69 2.30 5.88
CA GLN A 211 -17.77 2.54 4.76
C GLN A 211 -17.22 1.24 4.17
N VAL A 212 -17.23 0.14 4.92
CA VAL A 212 -16.64 -1.14 4.51
C VAL A 212 -17.27 -1.66 3.23
N GLU A 213 -18.60 -1.54 3.07
CA GLU A 213 -19.30 -1.98 1.86
C GLU A 213 -18.81 -1.28 0.57
N ILE A 214 -18.49 0.02 0.67
CA ILE A 214 -17.94 0.79 -0.45
C ILE A 214 -16.52 0.30 -0.75
N LEU A 215 -15.73 0.09 0.31
CA LEU A 215 -14.32 -0.26 0.20
C LEU A 215 -14.11 -1.69 -0.35
N VAL A 216 -14.89 -2.68 0.08
CA VAL A 216 -14.72 -4.07 -0.42
C VAL A 216 -15.08 -4.22 -1.90
N LYS A 217 -15.89 -3.31 -2.45
CA LYS A 217 -16.19 -3.23 -3.89
C LYS A 217 -15.15 -2.42 -4.67
N GLY A 218 -14.40 -1.59 -3.95
CA GLY A 218 -13.47 -0.63 -4.54
C GLY A 218 -12.24 -1.29 -5.14
N GLN A 219 -11.59 -0.55 -6.03
CA GLN A 219 -10.35 -1.00 -6.70
C GLN A 219 -9.14 -0.13 -6.36
N TYR A 220 -9.34 0.93 -5.57
CA TYR A 220 -8.26 1.78 -5.11
C TYR A 220 -7.18 0.96 -4.38
N HIS A 221 -5.95 1.12 -4.85
CA HIS A 221 -4.80 0.29 -4.47
C HIS A 221 -4.53 0.23 -2.96
N ASP A 222 -4.86 1.30 -2.25
CA ASP A 222 -4.60 1.44 -0.82
C ASP A 222 -5.68 0.80 0.06
N ILE A 223 -6.75 0.26 -0.51
CA ILE A 223 -7.86 -0.31 0.26
C ILE A 223 -7.40 -1.46 1.15
N ILE A 224 -6.80 -2.50 0.56
CA ILE A 224 -6.40 -3.70 1.29
C ILE A 224 -5.33 -3.38 2.36
N PRO A 225 -4.22 -2.69 2.04
CA PRO A 225 -3.21 -2.34 3.04
C PRO A 225 -3.77 -1.53 4.21
N ASN A 226 -4.70 -0.59 3.96
CA ASN A 226 -5.27 0.22 5.03
C ASN A 226 -6.29 -0.57 5.87
N ILE A 227 -7.13 -1.43 5.29
CA ILE A 227 -8.04 -2.27 6.08
C ILE A 227 -7.25 -3.17 7.03
N ILE A 228 -6.21 -3.84 6.54
CA ILE A 228 -5.35 -4.70 7.37
C ILE A 228 -4.71 -3.88 8.49
N GLN A 229 -4.20 -2.70 8.17
CA GLN A 229 -3.61 -1.79 9.15
C GLN A 229 -4.64 -1.39 10.22
N GLN A 230 -5.87 -1.05 9.85
CA GLN A 230 -6.89 -0.68 10.82
C GLN A 230 -7.26 -1.84 11.77
N ILE A 231 -7.27 -3.09 11.29
CA ILE A 231 -7.48 -4.27 12.15
C ILE A 231 -6.31 -4.42 13.15
N ASN A 232 -5.07 -4.26 12.68
CA ASN A 232 -3.89 -4.33 13.54
C ASN A 232 -3.82 -3.15 14.53
N ASP A 233 -4.16 -1.94 14.09
CA ASP A 233 -4.19 -0.74 14.92
C ASP A 233 -5.19 -0.92 16.08
N LEU A 234 -6.40 -1.42 15.80
CA LEU A 234 -7.39 -1.75 16.82
C LEU A 234 -6.88 -2.78 17.84
N THR A 235 -6.19 -3.81 17.37
CA THR A 235 -5.61 -4.85 18.24
C THR A 235 -4.53 -4.27 19.14
N ARG A 236 -3.59 -3.48 18.57
CA ARG A 236 -2.51 -2.81 19.30
C ARG A 236 -3.06 -1.83 20.35
N ASP A 237 -4.13 -1.11 20.00
CA ASP A 237 -4.75 -0.12 20.87
C ASP A 237 -5.65 -0.77 21.95
N GLY A 238 -5.54 -2.08 22.18
CA GLY A 238 -6.23 -2.80 23.25
C GLY A 238 -7.71 -3.08 22.97
N ARG A 239 -8.11 -3.14 21.69
CA ARG A 239 -9.51 -3.37 21.25
C ARG A 239 -9.64 -4.60 20.33
N PRO A 240 -9.16 -5.78 20.74
CA PRO A 240 -9.13 -6.96 19.88
C PRO A 240 -10.54 -7.41 19.45
N GLU A 241 -11.57 -7.26 20.29
CA GLU A 241 -12.94 -7.62 19.93
C GLU A 241 -13.47 -6.80 18.75
N LEU A 242 -13.16 -5.50 18.73
CA LEU A 242 -13.54 -4.62 17.62
C LEU A 242 -12.74 -4.95 16.35
N ALA A 243 -11.47 -5.34 16.49
CA ALA A 243 -10.65 -5.82 15.39
C ALA A 243 -11.22 -7.11 14.76
N ILE A 244 -11.65 -8.07 15.59
CA ILE A 244 -12.34 -9.30 15.15
C ILE A 244 -13.60 -8.93 14.38
N LEU A 245 -14.46 -8.08 14.97
CA LEU A 245 -15.71 -7.64 14.33
C LEU A 245 -15.46 -6.96 12.99
N LEU A 246 -14.44 -6.10 12.88
CA LEU A 246 -14.09 -5.45 11.62
C LEU A 246 -13.62 -6.48 10.58
N ASN A 247 -12.76 -7.41 10.95
CA ASN A 247 -12.26 -8.47 10.05
C ASN A 247 -13.40 -9.37 9.54
N GLU A 248 -14.30 -9.79 10.43
CA GLU A 248 -15.48 -10.58 10.08
C GLU A 248 -16.46 -9.82 9.18
N HIS A 249 -16.67 -8.53 9.46
CA HIS A 249 -17.55 -7.68 8.68
C HIS A 249 -16.99 -7.47 7.26
N VAL A 250 -15.70 -7.17 7.12
CA VAL A 250 -15.01 -7.06 5.82
C VAL A 250 -15.18 -8.35 5.00
N ALA A 251 -14.93 -9.50 5.61
CA ALA A 251 -15.08 -10.79 4.92
C ALA A 251 -16.53 -11.10 4.55
N THR A 252 -17.49 -10.71 5.38
CA THR A 252 -18.93 -10.90 5.12
C THR A 252 -19.41 -10.01 3.98
N CYS A 253 -19.08 -8.71 4.02
CA CYS A 253 -19.37 -7.78 2.94
C CYS A 253 -18.72 -8.25 1.64
N SER A 254 -17.47 -8.73 1.69
CA SER A 254 -16.80 -9.25 0.49
C SER A 254 -17.54 -10.43 -0.12
N ARG A 255 -17.97 -11.43 0.66
CA ARG A 255 -18.73 -12.58 0.13
C ARG A 255 -20.08 -12.20 -0.47
N GLN A 256 -20.72 -11.16 0.06
CA GLN A 256 -22.04 -10.72 -0.40
C GLN A 256 -21.96 -9.79 -1.62
N LEU A 257 -20.88 -9.01 -1.73
CA LEU A 257 -20.83 -7.85 -2.61
C LEU A 257 -19.75 -7.95 -3.71
N ALA A 258 -18.71 -8.74 -3.50
CA ALA A 258 -17.67 -8.93 -4.51
C ALA A 258 -18.12 -9.96 -5.54
N ALA A 259 -17.57 -9.85 -6.76
CA ALA A 259 -17.73 -10.91 -7.75
C ALA A 259 -17.19 -12.23 -7.16
N PRO A 260 -17.91 -13.37 -7.30
CA PRO A 260 -17.52 -14.65 -6.69
C PRO A 260 -16.09 -15.11 -7.01
N ASP A 261 -15.57 -14.70 -8.18
CA ASP A 261 -14.24 -15.05 -8.67
C ASP A 261 -13.23 -13.88 -8.58
N GLY A 262 -13.56 -12.81 -7.85
CA GLY A 262 -12.70 -11.65 -7.69
C GLY A 262 -11.53 -11.91 -6.74
N THR A 263 -10.30 -11.60 -7.16
CA THR A 263 -9.08 -11.77 -6.33
C THR A 263 -9.16 -11.03 -5.00
N SER A 264 -9.80 -9.86 -4.94
CA SER A 264 -10.01 -9.16 -3.66
C SER A 264 -10.84 -9.97 -2.67
N SER A 265 -11.80 -10.79 -3.15
CA SER A 265 -12.64 -11.59 -2.27
C SER A 265 -11.87 -12.73 -1.59
N SER A 266 -10.98 -13.39 -2.34
CA SER A 266 -10.12 -14.42 -1.76
C SER A 266 -9.13 -13.84 -0.74
N ILE A 267 -8.64 -12.62 -0.96
CA ILE A 267 -7.81 -11.89 0.01
C ILE A 267 -8.57 -11.66 1.32
N TYR A 268 -9.78 -11.10 1.26
CA TYR A 268 -10.57 -10.84 2.47
C TYR A 268 -10.98 -12.12 3.21
N ASP A 269 -11.30 -13.19 2.48
CA ASP A 269 -11.58 -14.49 3.11
C ASP A 269 -10.33 -15.12 3.72
N GLY A 270 -9.16 -14.93 3.10
CA GLY A 270 -7.86 -15.32 3.65
C GLY A 270 -7.54 -14.55 4.94
N LEU A 271 -7.74 -13.23 4.95
CA LEU A 271 -7.54 -12.38 6.14
C LEU A 271 -8.41 -12.79 7.32
N ARG A 272 -9.66 -13.18 7.07
CA ARG A 272 -10.57 -13.68 8.12
C ARG A 272 -10.00 -14.90 8.86
N ARG A 273 -9.25 -15.75 8.14
CA ARG A 273 -8.75 -17.03 8.66
C ARG A 273 -7.41 -16.90 9.38
N ILE A 274 -6.76 -15.74 9.30
CA ILE A 274 -5.49 -15.48 9.98
C ILE A 274 -5.80 -15.06 11.41
N ASP A 275 -5.09 -15.67 12.34
CA ASP A 275 -5.13 -15.27 13.74
C ASP A 275 -4.58 -13.85 13.90
N LEU A 276 -5.23 -13.03 14.76
CA LEU A 276 -4.85 -11.63 14.92
C LEU A 276 -3.41 -11.44 15.42
N THR A 277 -2.85 -12.41 16.15
CA THR A 277 -1.44 -12.35 16.57
C THR A 277 -0.48 -12.48 15.39
N SER A 278 -0.85 -13.28 14.38
CA SER A 278 -0.06 -13.47 13.15
C SER A 278 -0.35 -12.40 12.08
N LEU A 279 -1.47 -11.67 12.19
CA LEU A 279 -1.86 -10.64 11.23
C LEU A 279 -0.84 -9.49 11.17
N VAL A 280 -0.13 -9.24 12.26
CA VAL A 280 0.95 -8.26 12.39
C VAL A 280 2.10 -8.56 11.43
N GLU A 281 2.60 -9.79 11.43
CA GLU A 281 3.66 -10.25 10.51
C GLU A 281 3.14 -10.29 9.07
N MET A 282 1.90 -10.74 8.89
CA MET A 282 1.29 -10.80 7.57
C MET A 282 1.09 -9.44 6.92
N GLU A 283 0.73 -8.42 7.69
CA GLU A 283 0.69 -7.04 7.20
C GLU A 283 2.06 -6.61 6.65
N GLU A 284 3.15 -6.89 7.38
CA GLU A 284 4.50 -6.52 6.94
C GLU A 284 4.88 -7.21 5.62
N LEU A 285 4.54 -8.50 5.50
CA LEU A 285 4.76 -9.27 4.27
C LEU A 285 3.93 -8.75 3.10
N ILE A 286 2.64 -8.45 3.33
CA ILE A 286 1.73 -7.90 2.31
C ILE A 286 2.21 -6.53 1.84
N VAL A 287 2.51 -5.62 2.75
CA VAL A 287 2.96 -4.27 2.42
C VAL A 287 4.31 -4.32 1.69
N ARG A 288 5.21 -5.24 2.07
CA ARG A 288 6.44 -5.49 1.30
C ARG A 288 6.15 -5.90 -0.15
N ARG A 289 5.15 -6.75 -0.40
CA ARG A 289 4.73 -7.08 -1.78
C ARG A 289 4.23 -5.86 -2.54
N TYR A 290 3.45 -5.00 -1.91
CA TYR A 290 3.02 -3.73 -2.51
C TYR A 290 4.22 -2.84 -2.87
N VAL A 291 5.18 -2.66 -1.96
CA VAL A 291 6.41 -1.90 -2.23
C VAL A 291 7.19 -2.48 -3.40
N GLU A 292 7.45 -3.79 -3.38
CA GLU A 292 8.18 -4.50 -4.44
C GLU A 292 7.52 -4.30 -5.81
N HIS A 293 6.20 -4.50 -5.92
CA HIS A 293 5.50 -4.38 -7.19
C HIS A 293 5.37 -2.93 -7.65
N PHE A 294 5.03 -1.99 -6.76
CA PHE A 294 4.95 -0.58 -7.14
C PHE A 294 6.30 -0.06 -7.61
N HIS A 295 7.39 -0.39 -6.91
CA HIS A 295 8.73 -0.06 -7.35
C HIS A 295 9.03 -0.70 -8.71
N PHE A 296 8.72 -1.99 -8.89
CA PHE A 296 8.95 -2.68 -10.16
C PHE A 296 8.22 -2.01 -11.32
N TYR A 297 6.93 -1.69 -11.19
CA TYR A 297 6.10 -1.17 -12.28
C TYR A 297 6.26 0.33 -12.52
N LEU A 298 6.38 1.12 -11.46
CA LEU A 298 6.35 2.58 -11.52
C LEU A 298 7.74 3.22 -11.40
N GLY A 299 8.71 2.49 -10.84
CA GLY A 299 10.05 2.98 -10.53
C GLY A 299 10.12 3.70 -9.19
N ARG A 300 11.34 3.87 -8.67
CA ARG A 300 11.60 4.49 -7.35
C ARG A 300 11.20 5.97 -7.24
N TYR A 301 11.18 6.68 -8.37
CA TYR A 301 10.93 8.12 -8.41
C TYR A 301 9.44 8.47 -8.49
N CYS A 302 8.57 7.49 -8.78
CA CYS A 302 7.13 7.72 -8.80
C CYS A 302 6.62 7.96 -7.37
N TYR A 303 5.79 9.00 -7.20
CA TYR A 303 5.20 9.34 -5.91
C TYR A 303 4.36 8.19 -5.31
N SER A 304 3.71 7.38 -6.15
CA SER A 304 2.95 6.22 -5.66
C SER A 304 3.86 5.13 -5.09
N SER A 305 5.01 4.85 -5.71
CA SER A 305 6.01 3.94 -5.14
C SER A 305 6.56 4.45 -3.82
N PHE A 306 6.86 5.75 -3.78
CA PHE A 306 7.28 6.43 -2.56
C PHE A 306 6.22 6.32 -1.45
N THR A 307 4.94 6.52 -1.77
CA THR A 307 3.84 6.37 -0.81
C THR A 307 3.79 4.96 -0.22
N MET A 308 4.02 3.92 -1.05
CA MET A 308 4.10 2.54 -0.54
C MET A 308 5.28 2.33 0.41
N ILE A 309 6.44 2.93 0.11
CA ILE A 309 7.61 2.89 1.00
C ILE A 309 7.30 3.59 2.32
N MET A 310 6.70 4.79 2.29
CA MET A 310 6.33 5.52 3.50
C MET A 310 5.29 4.78 4.33
N ASN A 311 4.33 4.12 3.68
CA ASN A 311 3.35 3.26 4.34
C ASN A 311 4.00 2.07 5.04
N ALA A 312 5.01 1.44 4.42
CA ALA A 312 5.80 0.37 5.03
C ALA A 312 6.64 0.89 6.21
N ALA A 313 7.33 2.02 6.02
CA ALA A 313 8.15 2.67 7.02
C ALA A 313 7.33 3.04 8.26
N ARG A 314 6.15 3.66 8.08
CA ARG A 314 5.24 4.02 9.16
C ARG A 314 4.94 2.80 10.03
N ARG A 315 4.44 1.72 9.43
CA ARG A 315 4.08 0.49 10.17
C ARG A 315 5.26 -0.05 10.98
N ARG A 316 6.44 -0.09 10.37
CA ARG A 316 7.64 -0.64 11.01
C ARG A 316 8.14 0.25 12.16
N LEU A 317 8.17 1.56 11.97
CA LEU A 317 8.66 2.53 12.97
C LEU A 317 7.75 2.63 14.20
N PHE A 318 6.43 2.56 14.00
CA PHE A 318 5.45 2.56 15.09
C PHE A 318 5.47 1.25 15.89
N ARG A 319 5.81 0.13 15.24
CA ARG A 319 5.85 -1.18 15.87
C ARG A 319 7.13 -1.43 16.65
N TYR A 320 8.27 -1.04 16.10
CA TYR A 320 9.57 -1.36 16.63
C TYR A 320 10.31 -0.08 17.01
N SER A 321 10.38 0.21 18.32
CA SER A 321 11.07 1.40 18.84
C SER A 321 12.57 1.43 18.52
N TRP A 322 13.19 0.26 18.31
CA TRP A 322 14.60 0.11 17.95
C TRP A 322 14.90 0.35 16.46
N VAL A 323 13.89 0.35 15.59
CA VAL A 323 14.09 0.63 14.17
C VAL A 323 14.35 2.13 13.99
N THR A 324 15.41 2.44 13.24
CA THR A 324 15.80 3.82 12.94
C THR A 324 15.09 4.31 11.68
N PHE A 325 15.06 5.63 11.50
CA PHE A 325 14.50 6.26 10.30
C PHE A 325 15.25 5.83 9.03
N ASP A 326 16.58 5.77 9.09
CA ASP A 326 17.43 5.48 7.94
C ASP A 326 17.29 4.01 7.46
N ASP A 327 16.82 3.10 8.33
CA ASP A 327 16.60 1.70 7.98
C ASP A 327 15.39 1.47 7.06
N CYS A 328 14.45 2.42 6.98
CA CYS A 328 13.13 2.15 6.41
C CYS A 328 12.61 3.20 5.43
N MET A 329 13.18 4.41 5.39
CA MET A 329 12.76 5.46 4.48
C MET A 329 13.94 6.29 3.98
N PRO A 330 13.82 6.95 2.80
CA PRO A 330 14.88 7.83 2.28
C PRO A 330 15.12 9.02 3.21
N THR A 331 16.33 9.58 3.14
CA THR A 331 16.67 10.77 3.92
C THR A 331 16.04 12.02 3.31
N VAL A 332 15.90 13.09 4.11
CA VAL A 332 15.34 14.36 3.63
C VAL A 332 16.33 14.99 2.63
N GLU A 333 17.62 14.85 2.89
CA GLU A 333 18.72 15.37 2.08
C GLU A 333 18.75 14.70 0.69
N GLU A 334 18.54 13.38 0.61
CA GLU A 334 18.42 12.67 -0.66
C GLU A 334 17.24 13.18 -1.50
N LEU A 335 16.08 13.36 -0.86
CA LEU A 335 14.87 13.83 -1.53
C LEU A 335 14.98 15.31 -1.95
N ASP A 336 15.59 16.15 -1.12
CA ASP A 336 15.83 17.55 -1.43
C ASP A 336 16.77 17.71 -2.62
N GLY A 337 17.81 16.88 -2.70
CA GLY A 337 18.74 16.88 -3.82
C GLY A 337 18.09 16.49 -5.15
N GLU A 338 17.10 15.59 -5.12
CA GLU A 338 16.43 15.10 -6.33
C GLU A 338 15.19 15.92 -6.73
N PHE A 339 14.36 16.32 -5.76
CA PHE A 339 13.04 16.92 -6.00
C PHE A 339 12.92 18.36 -5.47
N GLY A 340 13.79 18.77 -4.56
CA GLY A 340 13.76 20.07 -3.90
C GLY A 340 13.07 20.06 -2.53
N PRO A 341 13.34 21.07 -1.67
CA PRO A 341 12.96 21.06 -0.26
C PRO A 341 11.46 21.20 0.01
N CYS A 342 10.71 21.69 -0.98
CA CYS A 342 9.26 21.86 -0.93
C CYS A 342 8.52 20.71 -1.65
N ASP A 343 9.22 19.68 -2.15
CA ASP A 343 8.54 18.53 -2.75
C ASP A 343 7.76 17.74 -1.69
N ARG A 344 6.62 17.21 -2.12
CA ARG A 344 5.71 16.45 -1.27
C ARG A 344 6.40 15.28 -0.58
N ARG A 345 7.36 14.63 -1.25
CA ARG A 345 8.10 13.50 -0.68
C ARG A 345 8.94 13.91 0.53
N SER A 346 9.69 15.01 0.42
CA SER A 346 10.51 15.52 1.54
C SER A 346 9.63 15.86 2.74
N LEU A 347 8.49 16.53 2.49
CA LEU A 347 7.55 16.87 3.55
C LEU A 347 6.88 15.61 4.14
N ASP A 348 6.53 14.60 3.35
CA ASP A 348 5.98 13.35 3.87
C ASP A 348 6.98 12.61 4.80
N VAL A 349 8.29 12.65 4.50
CA VAL A 349 9.33 12.10 5.39
C VAL A 349 9.38 12.86 6.72
N ILE A 350 9.43 14.19 6.69
CA ILE A 350 9.45 15.01 7.91
C ILE A 350 8.17 14.79 8.72
N SER A 351 7.04 14.65 8.04
CA SER A 351 5.73 14.39 8.65
C SER A 351 5.73 13.06 9.41
N LEU A 352 6.24 11.99 8.79
CA LEU A 352 6.36 10.70 9.45
C LEU A 352 7.37 10.73 10.60
N LYS A 353 8.48 11.47 10.48
CA LYS A 353 9.43 11.66 11.59
C LYS A 353 8.73 12.27 12.81
N MET A 354 7.95 13.35 12.63
CA MET A 354 7.20 13.96 13.73
C MET A 354 6.21 12.99 14.38
N GLU A 355 5.40 12.27 13.58
CA GLU A 355 4.45 11.26 14.07
C GLU A 355 5.12 10.23 15.00
N VAL A 356 6.25 9.68 14.54
CA VAL A 356 6.99 8.63 15.25
C VAL A 356 7.71 9.18 16.48
N LEU A 357 8.33 10.36 16.38
CA LEU A 357 9.01 11.02 17.51
C LEU A 357 8.04 11.34 18.64
N GLY A 358 6.85 11.88 18.32
CA GLY A 358 5.80 12.14 19.30
C GLY A 358 5.35 10.87 20.02
N THR A 359 5.16 9.78 19.27
CA THR A 359 4.79 8.48 19.83
C THR A 359 5.89 7.90 20.73
N ARG A 360 7.16 8.18 20.42
CA ARG A 360 8.32 7.76 21.21
C ARG A 360 8.64 8.71 22.38
N GLY A 361 7.90 9.82 22.54
CA GLY A 361 8.16 10.83 23.57
C GLY A 361 9.42 11.66 23.35
N LEU A 362 9.97 11.66 22.13
CA LEU A 362 11.19 12.38 21.74
C LEU A 362 10.84 13.82 21.32
N ASN A 363 10.39 14.60 22.30
CA ASN A 363 9.75 15.90 22.07
C ASN A 363 10.71 16.96 21.53
N ASP A 364 11.98 16.96 21.95
CA ASP A 364 12.96 17.95 21.47
C ASP A 364 13.29 17.75 19.99
N GLU A 365 13.51 16.51 19.55
CA GLU A 365 13.69 16.19 18.14
C GLU A 365 12.42 16.50 17.33
N MET A 366 11.23 16.23 17.91
CA MET A 366 9.96 16.55 17.28
C MET A 366 9.82 18.06 17.02
N LYS A 367 10.22 18.92 17.97
CA LYS A 367 10.25 20.39 17.78
C LYS A 367 11.12 20.78 16.58
N VAL A 368 12.30 20.19 16.44
CA VAL A 368 13.22 20.48 15.33
C VAL A 368 12.58 20.10 13.98
N GLN A 369 11.99 18.91 13.90
CA GLN A 369 11.31 18.47 12.66
C GLN A 369 10.09 19.36 12.34
N ALA A 370 9.32 19.75 13.35
CA ALA A 370 8.16 20.63 13.16
C ALA A 370 8.55 22.03 12.69
N ALA A 371 9.58 22.64 13.27
CA ALA A 371 10.09 23.93 12.83
C ALA A 371 10.58 23.88 11.37
N MET A 372 11.31 22.81 10.99
CA MET A 372 11.74 22.60 9.61
C MET A 372 10.54 22.44 8.65
N MET A 373 9.50 21.71 9.05
CA MET A 373 8.28 21.58 8.25
C MET A 373 7.57 22.92 8.04
N ILE A 374 7.42 23.72 9.10
CA ILE A 374 6.78 25.05 9.03
C ILE A 374 7.49 25.92 8.00
N GLN A 375 8.82 26.05 8.13
CA GLN A 375 9.62 26.86 7.22
C GLN A 375 9.43 26.43 5.75
N ARG A 376 9.48 25.13 5.47
CA ARG A 376 9.32 24.61 4.10
C ARG A 376 7.91 24.77 3.58
N ALA A 377 6.90 24.54 4.41
CA ALA A 377 5.51 24.69 4.02
C ALA A 377 5.15 26.16 3.72
N GLU A 378 5.74 27.12 4.44
CA GLU A 378 5.58 28.56 4.16
C GLU A 378 6.16 28.98 2.80
N MET A 379 7.16 28.27 2.28
CA MET A 379 7.74 28.52 0.96
C MET A 379 6.85 28.07 -0.20
N ILE A 380 5.81 27.26 0.06
CA ILE A 380 4.88 26.77 -0.97
C ILE A 380 3.91 27.90 -1.34
N GLN A 381 4.07 28.49 -2.53
CA GLN A 381 3.23 29.61 -2.97
C GLN A 381 2.06 29.21 -3.87
N ASN A 382 2.19 28.09 -4.60
CA ASN A 382 1.30 27.74 -5.70
C ASN A 382 0.36 26.56 -5.41
N ASP A 383 0.41 26.02 -4.18
CA ASP A 383 -0.43 24.90 -3.76
C ASP A 383 -0.88 25.12 -2.31
N ASN A 384 -2.00 25.84 -2.15
CA ASN A 384 -2.56 26.13 -0.83
C ASN A 384 -3.02 24.87 -0.10
N TRP A 385 -3.45 23.84 -0.83
CA TRP A 385 -3.86 22.57 -0.22
C TRP A 385 -2.66 21.96 0.49
N MET A 386 -1.54 21.83 -0.22
CA MET A 386 -0.31 21.27 0.31
C MET A 386 0.27 22.13 1.43
N ARG A 387 0.33 23.45 1.23
CA ARG A 387 0.79 24.41 2.24
C ARG A 387 0.03 24.26 3.54
N PHE A 388 -1.29 24.38 3.52
CA PHE A 388 -2.08 24.35 4.75
C PHE A 388 -2.11 22.95 5.38
N TYR A 389 -2.14 21.88 4.58
CA TYR A 389 -2.02 20.51 5.09
C TYR A 389 -0.75 20.32 5.95
N TYR A 390 0.42 20.72 5.44
CA TYR A 390 1.67 20.55 6.20
C TYR A 390 1.82 21.56 7.34
N LEU A 391 1.34 22.80 7.19
CA LEU A 391 1.35 23.79 8.28
C LEU A 391 0.50 23.34 9.47
N THR A 392 -0.73 22.90 9.23
CA THR A 392 -1.61 22.39 10.29
C THR A 392 -0.93 21.28 11.08
N ARG A 393 -0.37 20.29 10.37
CA ARG A 393 0.34 19.17 11.00
C ARG A 393 1.55 19.63 11.80
N ALA A 394 2.37 20.50 11.24
CA ALA A 394 3.58 20.96 11.88
C ALA A 394 3.30 21.77 13.16
N TRP A 395 2.34 22.69 13.11
CA TRP A 395 1.91 23.47 14.28
C TRP A 395 1.30 22.57 15.36
N PHE A 396 0.52 21.56 14.96
CA PHE A 396 -0.03 20.58 15.88
C PHE A 396 1.07 19.82 16.63
N TYR A 397 2.01 19.20 15.92
CA TYR A 397 3.10 18.45 16.56
C TYR A 397 4.05 19.34 17.36
N LEU A 398 4.31 20.57 16.91
CA LEU A 398 5.08 21.55 17.68
C LEU A 398 4.39 21.89 19.00
N GLY A 399 3.09 22.17 18.95
CA GLY A 399 2.27 22.47 20.14
C GLY A 399 2.21 21.30 21.11
N GLN A 400 2.06 20.07 20.62
CA GLN A 400 2.13 18.87 21.45
C GLN A 400 3.50 18.70 22.13
N ALA A 401 4.59 18.89 21.38
CA ALA A 401 5.94 18.78 21.93
C ALA A 401 6.16 19.79 23.05
N GLN A 402 5.77 21.05 22.82
CA GLN A 402 5.88 22.15 23.78
C GLN A 402 5.00 21.92 25.01
N TYR A 403 3.80 21.36 24.83
CA TYR A 403 2.94 20.97 25.94
C TYR A 403 3.63 19.92 26.82
N ALA A 404 4.18 18.88 26.19
CA ALA A 404 4.86 17.78 26.88
C ALA A 404 6.16 18.22 27.59
N THR A 405 6.87 19.24 27.08
CA THR A 405 8.07 19.81 27.73
C THR A 405 7.75 20.90 28.75
N GLY A 406 6.48 21.23 28.98
CA GLY A 406 6.05 22.25 29.95
C GLY A 406 6.17 23.69 29.46
N GLU A 407 6.46 23.92 28.17
CA GLU A 407 6.54 25.23 27.52
C GLU A 407 5.14 25.80 27.23
N ARG A 408 4.31 25.92 28.27
CA ARG A 408 2.86 26.19 28.16
C ARG A 408 2.49 27.39 27.27
N PRO A 409 3.10 28.59 27.40
CA PRO A 409 2.73 29.72 26.56
C PRO A 409 2.99 29.45 25.07
N LEU A 410 4.09 28.78 24.74
CA LEU A 410 4.44 28.42 23.37
C LEU A 410 3.51 27.34 22.84
N ALA A 411 3.15 26.35 23.67
CA ALA A 411 2.18 25.32 23.33
C ALA A 411 0.83 25.94 22.94
N THR A 412 0.30 26.87 23.74
CA THR A 412 -0.94 27.59 23.44
C THR A 412 -0.87 28.32 22.10
N GLU A 413 0.24 29.01 21.83
CA GLU A 413 0.44 29.73 20.57
C GLU A 413 0.45 28.77 19.36
N SER A 414 1.26 27.70 19.42
CA SER A 414 1.38 26.72 18.34
C SER A 414 0.07 25.99 18.07
N LEU A 415 -0.63 25.55 19.12
CA LEU A 415 -1.93 24.88 19.01
C LEU A 415 -3.00 25.81 18.42
N SER A 416 -2.98 27.09 18.79
CA SER A 416 -3.87 28.10 18.20
C SER A 416 -3.59 28.30 16.71
N LYS A 417 -2.31 28.35 16.30
CA LYS A 417 -1.92 28.40 14.89
C LYS A 417 -2.34 27.16 14.11
N ALA A 418 -2.30 25.98 14.73
CA ALA A 418 -2.80 24.75 14.13
C ALA A 418 -4.29 24.86 13.78
N LEU A 419 -5.12 25.40 14.69
CA LEU A 419 -6.55 25.64 14.43
C LEU A 419 -6.79 26.68 13.33
N VAL A 420 -6.01 27.77 13.31
CA VAL A 420 -6.14 28.80 12.26
C VAL A 420 -5.81 28.23 10.88
N THR A 421 -4.68 27.54 10.76
CA THR A 421 -4.25 26.92 9.49
C THR A 421 -5.18 25.80 9.05
N GLU A 422 -5.75 25.06 10.00
CA GLU A 422 -6.75 24.03 9.70
C GLU A 422 -8.08 24.63 9.22
N ALA A 423 -8.50 25.76 9.79
CA ALA A 423 -9.65 26.51 9.30
C ALA A 423 -9.40 27.07 7.88
N ASP A 424 -8.16 27.47 7.56
CA ASP A 424 -7.76 27.86 6.21
C ASP A 424 -7.73 26.66 5.25
N PHE A 425 -7.24 25.51 5.70
CA PHE A 425 -7.30 24.27 4.92
C PHE A 425 -8.73 23.91 4.53
N ARG A 426 -9.70 24.03 5.45
CA ARG A 426 -11.13 23.78 5.16
C ARG A 426 -11.73 24.68 4.09
N LYS A 427 -11.18 25.88 3.88
CA LYS A 427 -11.62 26.77 2.80
C LYS A 427 -11.17 26.27 1.43
N VAL A 428 -10.08 25.50 1.40
CA VAL A 428 -9.51 24.92 0.17
C VAL A 428 -10.13 23.55 -0.12
N ASP A 429 -10.40 22.76 0.92
CA ASP A 429 -10.94 21.41 0.78
C ASP A 429 -11.92 21.07 1.91
N ASP A 430 -13.07 20.51 1.55
CA ASP A 430 -14.14 20.14 2.49
C ASP A 430 -13.86 18.77 3.11
N HIS A 431 -12.63 18.58 3.59
CA HIS A 431 -12.18 17.32 4.15
C HIS A 431 -11.93 17.45 5.65
N ASP A 432 -12.64 16.60 6.38
CA ASP A 432 -12.57 16.42 7.83
C ASP A 432 -11.31 15.68 8.30
N ILE A 433 -10.21 15.72 7.53
CA ILE A 433 -9.00 14.92 7.79
C ILE A 433 -8.33 15.27 9.13
N PHE A 434 -8.49 16.49 9.62
CA PHE A 434 -7.90 16.98 10.88
C PHE A 434 -8.88 16.98 12.06
N ASN A 435 -10.04 16.35 11.93
CA ASN A 435 -11.00 16.26 13.04
C ASN A 435 -10.41 15.59 14.29
N PRO A 436 -9.65 14.47 14.18
CA PRO A 436 -9.02 13.86 15.36
C PRO A 436 -8.05 14.84 16.05
N GLU A 437 -7.18 15.51 15.29
CA GLU A 437 -6.22 16.49 15.81
C GLU A 437 -6.94 17.68 16.43
N ARG A 438 -8.02 18.17 15.83
CA ARG A 438 -8.84 19.26 16.39
C ARG A 438 -9.39 18.89 17.76
N LEU A 439 -9.93 17.67 17.93
CA LEU A 439 -10.44 17.21 19.23
C LEU A 439 -9.34 17.16 20.30
N ILE A 440 -8.11 16.80 19.90
CA ILE A 440 -6.94 16.79 20.80
C ILE A 440 -6.53 18.22 21.13
N ILE A 441 -6.41 19.10 20.14
CA ILE A 441 -6.02 20.50 20.31
C ILE A 441 -6.98 21.21 21.28
N THR A 442 -8.29 21.06 21.08
CA THR A 442 -9.29 21.69 21.96
C THR A 442 -9.14 21.21 23.41
N GLY A 443 -8.97 19.91 23.63
CA GLY A 443 -8.75 19.38 24.99
C GLY A 443 -7.48 19.92 25.65
N LEU A 444 -6.37 19.99 24.92
CA LEU A 444 -5.11 20.54 25.45
C LEU A 444 -5.22 22.04 25.77
N LEU A 445 -5.91 22.82 24.94
CA LEU A 445 -6.12 24.25 25.18
C LEU A 445 -6.99 24.48 26.42
N GLU A 446 -8.06 23.70 26.61
CA GLU A 446 -8.91 23.76 27.81
C GLU A 446 -8.09 23.44 29.08
N GLU A 447 -7.24 22.42 29.04
CA GLU A 447 -6.33 22.08 30.15
C GLU A 447 -5.37 23.24 30.48
N LEU A 448 -4.74 23.84 29.46
CA LEU A 448 -3.82 24.97 29.63
C LEU A 448 -4.52 26.21 30.23
N GLU A 449 -5.76 26.49 29.82
CA GLU A 449 -6.55 27.59 30.37
C GLU A 449 -6.91 27.38 31.84
N THR A 450 -7.30 26.16 32.23
CA THR A 450 -7.61 25.85 33.63
C THR A 450 -6.41 25.99 34.54
N GLN A 451 -5.22 25.59 34.07
CA GLN A 451 -3.97 25.68 34.82
C GLN A 451 -3.45 27.12 34.98
N THR A 452 -3.86 28.04 34.11
CA THR A 452 -3.44 29.46 34.20
C THR A 452 -4.29 30.25 35.20
N LYS A 453 -5.47 29.73 35.56
CA LYS A 453 -6.40 30.37 36.50
C LYS A 453 -6.16 29.95 37.97
N LEU A 454 -5.37 28.91 38.19
CA LEU A 454 -4.90 28.43 39.50
C LEU A 454 -3.57 29.10 39.83
#